data_AF-A0A963S6M9-F1
#
_entry.id   AF-A0A963S6M9-F1
#
_cell.length_a   1.000
_cell.length_b   1.000
_cell.length_c   1.000
_cell.angle_alpha   90.00
_cell.angle_beta   90.00
_cell.angle_gamma   90.00
#
_symmetry.space_group_name_H-M   'P 1'
#
loop_
_entity.id
_entity.type
_entity.pdbx_description
1 polymer ?
#
loop_
_entity_poly.entity_id
_entity_poly.type
_entity_poly.pdbx_seq_one_letter_code
_entity_poly.pdbx_strand_id
1 'polypeptide(L)' 'MSTISDCELWACAVHVLKTHGANAPRHVAERIGALALAGDSDGVATWQAIAKRMATLTETEAPATRQ' A
#
# COMPACT_ATOMS: atom_id res chain seq x y z
N MET A 1 -0.41 -17.04 13.85
CA MET A 1 -0.78 -16.26 12.65
C MET A 1 0.49 -15.64 12.14
N SER A 2 1.00 -16.06 10.98
CA SER A 2 2.22 -15.49 10.42
C SER A 2 1.91 -14.06 9.97
N THR A 3 2.28 -13.10 10.80
CA THR A 3 2.22 -11.68 10.53
C THR A 3 3.16 -11.39 9.36
N ILE A 4 2.63 -10.86 8.27
CA ILE A 4 3.40 -10.46 7.09
C ILE A 4 4.62 -9.65 7.53
N SER A 5 5.81 -10.06 7.11
CA SER A 5 7.06 -9.40 7.44
C SER A 5 7.21 -8.05 6.72
N ASP A 6 8.12 -7.20 7.19
CA ASP A 6 8.37 -5.90 6.57
C ASP A 6 8.73 -6.02 5.08
N CYS A 7 9.60 -6.98 4.74
CA CYS A 7 10.00 -7.27 3.36
C CYS A 7 8.81 -7.67 2.47
N GLU A 8 7.89 -8.48 2.99
CA GLU A 8 6.69 -8.88 2.27
C GLU A 8 5.74 -7.70 2.06
N LEU A 9 5.60 -6.79 3.05
CA LEU A 9 4.82 -5.56 2.89
C LEU A 9 5.41 -4.64 1.81
N TRP A 10 6.73 -4.54 1.71
CA TRP A 10 7.40 -3.81 0.62
C TRP A 10 7.17 -4.49 -0.74
N ALA A 11 7.28 -5.81 -0.81
CA ALA A 11 7.00 -6.55 -2.04
C ALA A 11 5.53 -6.35 -2.49
N CYS A 12 4.58 -6.37 -1.56
CA CYS A 12 3.18 -6.07 -1.81
C CYS A 12 2.99 -4.64 -2.32
N ALA A 13 3.61 -3.63 -1.69
CA ALA A 13 3.52 -2.23 -2.13
C ALA A 13 4.03 -2.05 -3.57
N VAL A 14 5.19 -2.62 -3.89
CA VAL A 14 5.76 -2.60 -5.25
C VAL A 14 4.84 -3.34 -6.23
N HIS A 15 4.29 -4.49 -5.84
CA HIS A 15 3.38 -5.25 -6.69
C HIS A 15 2.11 -4.45 -7.00
N VAL A 16 1.49 -3.83 -5.99
CA VAL A 16 0.28 -3.01 -6.16
C VAL A 16 0.56 -1.82 -7.08
N LEU A 17 1.68 -1.12 -6.91
CA LEU A 17 2.10 -0.04 -7.81
C LEU A 17 2.31 -0.52 -9.24
N LYS A 18 2.99 -1.66 -9.45
CA LYS A 18 3.22 -2.23 -10.79
C LYS A 18 1.93 -2.68 -11.48
N THR A 19 1.01 -3.29 -10.74
CA THR A 19 -0.23 -3.83 -11.28
C THR A 19 -1.26 -2.74 -11.60
N HIS A 20 -1.37 -1.71 -10.75
CA HIS A 20 -2.41 -0.69 -10.88
C HIS A 20 -1.91 0.68 -11.38
N GLY A 21 -0.59 0.91 -11.38
CA GLY A 21 0.01 2.17 -11.81
C GLY A 21 -0.58 3.36 -11.06
N ALA A 22 -1.03 4.38 -11.80
CA ALA A 22 -1.67 5.57 -11.25
C ALA A 22 -2.97 5.29 -10.46
N ASN A 23 -3.63 4.15 -10.69
CA ASN A 23 -4.83 3.75 -9.97
C ASN A 23 -4.53 3.02 -8.64
N ALA A 24 -3.27 2.77 -8.33
CA ALA A 24 -2.87 2.05 -7.11
C ALA A 24 -3.43 2.68 -5.81
N PRO A 25 -3.40 4.02 -5.61
CA PRO A 25 -3.99 4.62 -4.41
C PRO A 25 -5.50 4.40 -4.29
N ARG A 26 -6.23 4.44 -5.41
CA ARG A 26 -7.68 4.16 -5.45
C ARG A 26 -7.94 2.71 -5.06
N HIS A 27 -7.20 1.76 -5.64
CA HIS A 27 -7.36 0.34 -5.34
C HIS A 27 -7.14 0.06 -3.84
N VAL A 28 -6.10 0.64 -3.24
CA VAL A 28 -5.83 0.48 -1.81
C VAL A 28 -6.96 1.05 -0.95
N ALA A 29 -7.49 2.23 -1.29
CA ALA A 29 -8.62 2.81 -0.58
C ALA A 29 -9.88 1.92 -0.65
N GLU A 30 -10.17 1.36 -1.83
CA GLU A 30 -11.29 0.41 -2.02
C GLU A 30 -11.11 -0.86 -1.17
N ARG A 31 -9.90 -1.42 -1.12
CA ARG A 31 -9.59 -2.61 -0.32
C ARG A 31 -9.75 -2.34 1.17
N ILE A 32 -9.25 -1.21 1.66
CA ILE A 32 -9.42 -0.78 3.06
C ILE A 32 -10.91 -0.62 3.39
N GLY A 33 -11.67 0.06 2.53
CA GLY A 33 -13.10 0.26 2.73
C GLY A 33 -13.87 -1.06 2.80
N ALA A 34 -13.58 -2.00 1.90
CA ALA A 34 -14.21 -3.32 1.89
C ALA A 34 -13.92 -4.12 3.17
N LEU A 35 -12.69 -4.08 3.69
CA LEU A 35 -12.28 -4.78 4.91
C LEU A 35 -12.91 -4.15 6.15
N ALA A 36 -12.97 -2.81 6.21
CA ALA A 36 -13.64 -2.09 7.28
C ALA A 36 -15.14 -2.44 7.35
N LEU A 37 -15.82 -2.51 6.20
CA LEU A 37 -17.22 -2.94 6.12
C LEU A 37 -17.42 -4.40 6.56
N ALA A 38 -16.43 -5.25 6.33
CA ALA A 38 -16.44 -6.64 6.79
C ALA A 38 -16.05 -6.81 8.27
N GLY A 39 -15.63 -5.74 8.96
CA GLY A 39 -15.13 -5.78 10.34
C GLY A 39 -13.71 -6.36 10.48
N ASP A 40 -12.99 -6.53 9.37
CA ASP A 40 -11.63 -7.09 9.37
C ASP A 40 -10.58 -6.01 9.68
N SER A 41 -10.37 -5.81 10.98
CA SER A 41 -9.44 -4.79 11.48
C SER A 41 -7.97 -5.12 11.18
N ASP A 42 -7.60 -6.39 11.18
CA ASP A 42 -6.23 -6.85 10.88
C ASP A 42 -5.90 -6.68 9.39
N GLY A 43 -6.88 -6.96 8.53
CA GLY A 43 -6.81 -6.68 7.11
C GLY A 43 -6.66 -5.18 6.83
N VAL A 44 -7.45 -4.33 7.50
CA VAL A 44 -7.33 -2.87 7.39
C VAL A 44 -5.92 -2.40 7.76
N ALA A 45 -5.39 -2.85 8.90
CA ALA A 45 -4.05 -2.47 9.35
C ALA A 45 -2.96 -2.90 8.34
N THR A 46 -3.11 -4.09 7.76
CA THR A 46 -2.20 -4.60 6.72
C THR A 46 -2.20 -3.71 5.48
N TRP A 47 -3.39 -3.35 4.96
CA TRP A 47 -3.48 -2.51 3.77
C TRP A 47 -3.06 -1.07 4.02
N GLN A 48 -3.27 -0.53 5.23
CA GLN A 48 -2.70 0.77 5.63
C GLN A 48 -1.16 0.73 5.65
N ALA A 49 -0.57 -0.38 6.13
CA ALA A 49 0.88 -0.56 6.12
C ALA A 49 1.44 -0.61 4.68
N ILE A 50 0.72 -1.25 3.74
CA ILE A 50 1.06 -1.23 2.31
C ILE A 50 0.96 0.20 1.75
N ALA A 51 -0.11 0.93 2.05
CA ALA A 51 -0.34 2.30 1.61
C ALA A 51 0.82 3.24 2.01
N LYS A 52 1.28 3.13 3.26
CA LYS A 52 2.40 3.92 3.78
C LYS A 52 3.69 3.69 2.99
N ARG A 53 3.99 2.43 2.66
CA ARG A 53 5.18 2.08 1.87
C ARG A 53 5.06 2.56 0.43
N MET A 54 3.88 2.48 -0.17
CA MET A 54 3.63 3.04 -1.49
C MET A 54 3.90 4.54 -1.52
N ALA A 55 3.45 5.30 -0.52
CA ALA A 55 3.72 6.73 -0.41
C ALA A 55 5.23 7.02 -0.39
N THR A 56 5.99 6.27 0.43
CA THR A 56 7.46 6.39 0.47
C THR A 56 8.13 6.10 -0.88
N LEU A 57 7.65 5.09 -1.63
CA LEU A 57 8.18 4.78 -2.96
C LEU A 57 7.88 5.91 -3.96
N THR A 58 6.65 6.42 -3.97
CA THR A 58 6.26 7.49 -4.89
C THR A 58 6.91 8.84 -4.56
N GLU A 59 7.19 9.10 -3.27
CA GLU A 59 7.98 10.26 -2.84
C GLU A 59 9.46 10.13 -3.27
N THR A 60 10.00 8.91 -3.31
CA THR A 60 11.38 8.64 -3.76
C THR A 60 11.49 8.72 -5.29
N GLU A 61 10.46 8.32 -6.04
CA GLU A 61 10.45 8.36 -7.51
C GLU A 61 10.10 9.75 -8.09
N ALA A 62 9.43 10.61 -7.31
CA ALA A 62 9.32 12.02 -7.67
C ALA A 62 10.73 12.62 -7.63
N PRO A 63 11.30 13.08 -8.76
CA PRO A 63 12.59 13.74 -8.71
C PRO A 63 12.43 14.94 -7.79
N ALA A 64 13.17 14.95 -6.68
CA ALA A 64 13.52 16.18 -6.00
C ALA A 64 13.95 17.12 -7.12
N THR A 65 13.11 18.12 -7.39
CA THR A 65 13.45 19.15 -8.36
C THR A 65 14.74 19.75 -7.85
N ARG A 66 15.81 19.41 -8.56
CA ARG A 66 17.14 20.00 -8.52
C ARG A 66 16.97 21.50 -8.26
N GLN A 67 17.28 21.94 -7.05
CA GLN A 67 17.58 23.35 -6.74
C GLN A 67 19.09 23.48 -6.62
#